data_AF-A0A935J4D3-F1
#
_entry.id   AF-A0A935J4D3-F1
#
_cell.length_a   1.000
_cell.length_b   1.000
_cell.length_c   1.000
_cell.angle_alpha   90.00
_cell.angle_beta   90.00
_cell.angle_gamma   90.00
#
_symmetry.space_group_name_H-M   'P 1'
#
loop_
_entity.id
_entity.type
_entity.pdbx_description
1 polymer ?
#
loop_
_entity_poly.entity_id
_entity_poly.type
_entity_poly.pdbx_seq_one_letter_code
_entity_poly.pdbx_strand_id
1 'polypeptide(L)'
;MTIVTAEVFVNAPAKMAYRAFTNSTSLREWLCDVSTVEPHASGRMYLWWNGNFYSSGHYLELEENRKVKFRWFSNVDPAPTEVTVTVNEKDGGTQVRLDHEVPNDDEWKQKSDGFREYWVESLENLKSVLETGIDLRIANRPLLGIVPGDFTEEQANALGVPVREGLRLDGVVEGRGAQKCGLQKNDVIVEFGGKTIGNDASSFANAIAGKKGGDQVEVIYYRGAEKKTVIMELSKRPMPEVPFDPAELERQARAIYEPALAEVEKAFEGFTDTQALAHPEPNEWNALETVAHLISGERFNILILTGLIDGYEPVADGFGTNVHAQVQATVKANPSIDLMLGALRRAVEETLAFVALIPAEFTANKGSYYRFASGLLQPNFHLTAHLEQIKSALAVAKK
;
A
#
# COMPACT_ATOMS: atom_id res chain seq x y z
N MET A 1 22.88 -29.14 11.37
CA MET A 1 21.95 -28.20 10.73
C MET A 1 20.57 -28.85 10.69
N THR A 2 19.53 -28.08 10.95
CA THR A 2 18.13 -28.41 10.74
C THR A 2 17.66 -27.70 9.46
N ILE A 3 16.81 -28.34 8.66
CA ILE A 3 16.28 -27.75 7.43
C ILE A 3 14.80 -27.47 7.63
N VAL A 4 14.42 -26.21 7.50
CA VAL A 4 13.03 -25.77 7.45
C VAL A 4 12.62 -25.63 5.99
N THR A 5 11.71 -26.50 5.53
CA THR A 5 11.23 -26.51 4.14
C THR A 5 9.83 -25.95 4.03
N ALA A 6 9.60 -25.13 3.01
CA ALA A 6 8.29 -24.69 2.55
C ALA A 6 8.26 -24.66 1.01
N GLU A 7 7.10 -24.89 0.43
CA GLU A 7 6.97 -24.92 -1.03
C GLU A 7 5.60 -24.42 -1.49
N VAL A 8 5.55 -23.87 -2.70
CA VAL A 8 4.32 -23.39 -3.32
C VAL A 8 4.38 -23.60 -4.83
N PHE A 9 3.25 -24.00 -5.41
CA PHE A 9 3.06 -23.99 -6.85
C PHE A 9 2.45 -22.66 -7.29
N VAL A 10 3.08 -22.01 -8.27
CA VAL A 10 2.60 -20.75 -8.85
C VAL A 10 2.33 -20.92 -10.34
N ASN A 11 1.20 -20.40 -10.81
CA ASN A 11 0.85 -20.32 -12.22
C ASN A 11 1.55 -19.11 -12.88
N ALA A 12 2.87 -19.14 -12.88
CA ALA A 12 3.74 -18.15 -13.49
C ALA A 12 5.02 -18.83 -14.04
N PRO A 13 5.67 -18.26 -15.07
CA PRO A 13 6.92 -18.79 -15.61
C PRO A 13 8.08 -18.77 -14.59
N ALA A 14 9.05 -19.68 -14.73
CA ALA A 14 10.18 -19.77 -13.80
C ALA A 14 10.97 -18.47 -13.68
N LYS A 15 11.05 -17.68 -14.76
CA LYS A 15 11.69 -16.36 -14.74
C LYS A 15 11.06 -15.38 -13.74
N MET A 16 9.75 -15.46 -13.51
CA MET A 16 9.05 -14.60 -12.55
C MET A 16 9.31 -15.06 -11.12
N ALA A 17 9.28 -16.37 -10.89
CA ALA A 17 9.66 -16.94 -9.60
C ALA A 17 11.12 -16.65 -9.24
N TYR A 18 12.05 -16.74 -10.20
CA TYR A 18 13.45 -16.39 -9.99
C TYR A 18 13.65 -14.89 -9.74
N ARG A 19 12.99 -14.02 -10.53
CA ARG A 19 12.98 -12.56 -10.32
C ARG A 19 12.51 -12.20 -8.92
N ALA A 20 11.55 -12.94 -8.37
CA ALA A 20 11.00 -12.70 -7.04
C ALA A 20 12.06 -12.68 -5.92
N PHE A 21 13.21 -13.33 -6.11
CA PHE A 21 14.32 -13.40 -5.15
C PHE A 21 15.57 -12.63 -5.57
N THR A 22 15.58 -12.05 -6.78
CA THR A 22 16.76 -11.45 -7.41
C THR A 22 16.57 -10.00 -7.83
N ASN A 23 15.39 -9.42 -7.59
CA ASN A 23 15.10 -8.02 -7.87
C ASN A 23 14.50 -7.32 -6.64
N SER A 24 15.02 -6.13 -6.31
CA SER A 24 14.59 -5.35 -5.15
C SER A 24 13.13 -4.93 -5.19
N THR A 25 12.61 -4.57 -6.37
CA THR A 25 11.18 -4.23 -6.53
C THR A 25 10.30 -5.44 -6.26
N SER A 26 10.65 -6.60 -6.84
CA SER A 26 9.92 -7.84 -6.57
C SER A 26 9.93 -8.25 -5.09
N LEU A 27 11.09 -8.22 -4.42
CA LEU A 27 11.17 -8.58 -3.00
C LEU A 27 10.28 -7.69 -2.12
N ARG A 28 10.14 -6.41 -2.47
CA ARG A 28 9.22 -5.48 -1.80
C ARG A 28 7.74 -5.79 -2.05
N GLU A 29 7.40 -6.46 -3.15
CA GLU A 29 6.01 -6.76 -3.49
C GLU A 29 5.44 -7.93 -2.69
N TRP A 30 6.27 -8.90 -2.32
CA TRP A 30 5.78 -10.13 -1.67
C TRP A 30 6.40 -10.42 -0.30
N LEU A 31 7.66 -10.06 -0.07
CA LEU A 31 8.41 -10.51 1.10
C LEU A 31 8.51 -9.42 2.16
N CYS A 32 9.15 -8.29 1.85
CA CYS A 32 9.52 -7.24 2.81
C CYS A 32 8.97 -5.85 2.42
N ASP A 33 9.16 -4.84 3.26
CA ASP A 33 8.70 -3.46 2.99
C ASP A 33 9.79 -2.66 2.25
N VAL A 34 11.07 -2.91 2.56
CA VAL A 34 12.22 -2.32 1.88
C VAL A 34 13.22 -3.40 1.49
N SER A 35 13.80 -3.28 0.30
CA SER A 35 14.82 -4.20 -0.22
C SER A 35 15.87 -3.46 -1.02
N THR A 36 17.14 -3.84 -0.86
CA THR A 36 18.23 -3.57 -1.80
C THR A 36 19.01 -4.85 -2.04
N VAL A 37 19.18 -5.25 -3.31
CA VAL A 37 19.87 -6.50 -3.67
C VAL A 37 20.74 -6.35 -4.91
N GLU A 38 21.85 -7.08 -4.94
CA GLU A 38 22.74 -7.21 -6.10
C GLU A 38 22.83 -8.70 -6.51
N PRO A 39 22.07 -9.15 -7.52
CA PRO A 39 21.91 -10.58 -7.82
C PRO A 39 23.10 -11.16 -8.60
N HIS A 40 24.26 -11.24 -7.95
CA HIS A 40 25.44 -11.97 -8.40
C HIS A 40 26.15 -12.60 -7.21
N ALA A 41 27.09 -13.53 -7.45
CA ALA A 41 27.87 -14.14 -6.36
C ALA A 41 28.54 -13.06 -5.50
N SER A 42 28.40 -13.18 -4.17
CA SER A 42 28.85 -12.19 -3.17
C SER A 42 28.16 -10.82 -3.22
N GLY A 43 27.16 -10.63 -4.09
CA GLY A 43 26.36 -9.41 -4.14
C GLY A 43 25.50 -9.26 -2.88
N ARG A 44 25.40 -8.03 -2.38
CA ARG A 44 24.79 -7.77 -1.07
C ARG A 44 23.26 -7.84 -1.13
N MET A 45 22.67 -8.13 0.03
CA MET A 45 21.24 -7.98 0.25
C MET A 45 20.93 -7.31 1.59
N TYR A 46 19.91 -6.47 1.59
CA TYR A 46 19.29 -5.89 2.77
C TYR A 46 17.78 -5.93 2.61
N LEU A 47 17.09 -6.41 3.65
CA LEU A 47 15.64 -6.57 3.69
C LEU A 47 15.12 -6.05 5.04
N TRP A 48 14.08 -5.22 5.00
CA TRP A 48 13.46 -4.67 6.20
C TRP A 48 11.95 -4.81 6.16
N TRP A 49 11.38 -5.16 7.32
CA TRP A 49 9.96 -5.25 7.57
C TRP A 49 9.59 -4.18 8.58
N ASN A 50 8.42 -3.55 8.40
CA ASN A 50 7.94 -2.46 9.24
C ASN A 50 8.15 -2.73 10.73
N GLY A 51 8.74 -1.75 11.42
CA GLY A 51 9.19 -1.88 12.81
C GLY A 51 10.70 -2.06 12.88
N ASN A 52 11.16 -2.85 13.85
CA ASN A 52 12.59 -2.95 14.17
C ASN A 52 13.25 -4.22 13.60
N PHE A 53 12.59 -4.97 12.74
CA PHE A 53 13.12 -6.24 12.22
C PHE A 53 13.73 -6.06 10.83
N TYR A 54 15.01 -6.42 10.67
CA TYR A 54 15.70 -6.42 9.39
C TYR A 54 16.64 -7.61 9.27
N SER A 55 16.94 -7.98 8.02
CA SER A 55 17.94 -8.99 7.68
C SER A 55 18.93 -8.44 6.65
N SER A 56 20.18 -8.86 6.77
CA SER A 56 21.24 -8.50 5.82
C SER A 56 22.10 -9.71 5.48
N GLY A 57 22.71 -9.69 4.30
CA GLY A 57 23.38 -10.87 3.77
C GLY A 57 24.03 -10.68 2.41
N HIS A 58 24.31 -11.79 1.75
CA HIS A 58 24.79 -11.82 0.36
C HIS A 58 24.38 -13.12 -0.35
N TYR A 59 24.32 -13.07 -1.68
CA TYR A 59 24.11 -14.24 -2.50
C TYR A 59 25.36 -15.14 -2.51
N LEU A 60 25.13 -16.45 -2.44
CA LEU A 60 26.15 -17.49 -2.51
C LEU A 60 26.21 -18.13 -3.90
N GLU A 61 25.04 -18.44 -4.47
CA GLU A 61 24.92 -19.17 -5.73
C GLU A 61 23.65 -18.74 -6.46
N LEU A 62 23.76 -18.55 -7.78
CA LEU A 62 22.67 -18.14 -8.65
C LEU A 62 22.74 -18.96 -9.93
N GLU A 63 21.75 -19.80 -10.16
CA GLU A 63 21.52 -20.45 -11.44
C GLU A 63 20.23 -19.88 -12.01
N GLU A 64 20.34 -19.13 -13.11
CA GLU A 64 19.23 -18.39 -13.69
C GLU A 64 18.00 -19.32 -13.90
N ASN A 65 16.86 -18.88 -13.38
CA ASN A 65 15.56 -19.57 -13.46
C ASN A 65 15.52 -20.96 -12.78
N ARG A 66 16.53 -21.32 -11.99
CA ARG A 66 16.63 -22.66 -11.36
C ARG A 66 16.92 -22.60 -9.87
N LYS A 67 17.86 -21.75 -9.44
CA LYS A 67 18.34 -21.77 -8.06
C LYS A 67 18.82 -20.40 -7.60
N VAL A 68 18.45 -20.05 -6.38
CA VAL A 68 18.99 -18.89 -5.66
C VAL A 68 19.42 -19.37 -4.28
N LYS A 69 20.69 -19.20 -3.94
CA LYS A 69 21.19 -19.47 -2.58
C LYS A 69 21.76 -18.20 -2.00
N PHE A 70 21.35 -17.86 -0.78
CA PHE A 70 21.88 -16.71 -0.06
C PHE A 70 22.10 -17.03 1.41
N ARG A 71 23.03 -16.29 2.02
CA ARG A 71 23.27 -16.30 3.46
C ARG A 71 22.84 -14.97 4.03
N TRP A 72 22.08 -14.99 5.11
CA TRP A 72 21.62 -13.79 5.80
C TRP A 72 21.65 -13.97 7.32
N PHE A 73 21.45 -12.87 8.04
CA PHE A 73 21.17 -12.88 9.48
C PHE A 73 20.30 -11.68 9.81
N SER A 74 19.31 -11.87 10.68
CA SER A 74 18.52 -10.77 11.19
C SER A 74 19.19 -10.08 12.37
N ASN A 75 18.66 -8.92 12.75
CA ASN A 75 19.11 -8.18 13.93
C ASN A 75 18.81 -8.88 15.27
N VAL A 76 18.08 -9.99 15.25
CA VAL A 76 17.72 -10.81 16.42
C VAL A 76 18.23 -12.25 16.30
N ASP A 77 19.03 -12.56 15.29
CA ASP A 77 19.61 -13.89 15.11
C ASP A 77 21.02 -13.97 15.73
N PRO A 78 21.33 -15.07 16.44
CA PRO A 78 22.64 -15.24 17.08
C PRO A 78 23.75 -15.60 16.08
N ALA A 79 23.38 -16.07 14.88
CA ALA A 79 24.30 -16.53 13.85
C ALA A 79 23.64 -16.45 12.45
N PRO A 80 24.44 -16.39 11.36
CA PRO A 80 23.89 -16.43 10.01
C PRO A 80 23.34 -17.80 9.62
N THR A 81 22.32 -17.78 8.78
CA THR A 81 21.64 -18.95 8.21
C THR A 81 21.63 -18.88 6.70
N GLU A 82 21.33 -20.00 6.05
CA GLU A 82 21.33 -20.11 4.59
C GLU A 82 19.96 -20.51 4.05
N VAL A 83 19.53 -19.85 2.99
CA VAL A 83 18.29 -20.17 2.30
C VAL A 83 18.63 -20.59 0.88
N THR A 84 18.13 -21.76 0.48
CA THR A 84 18.17 -22.25 -0.89
C THR A 84 16.77 -22.22 -1.47
N VAL A 85 16.57 -21.41 -2.50
CA VAL A 85 15.39 -21.39 -3.34
C VAL A 85 15.63 -22.28 -4.56
N THR A 86 14.77 -23.25 -4.79
CA THR A 86 14.75 -24.04 -6.02
C THR A 86 13.50 -23.68 -6.84
N VAL A 87 13.71 -23.43 -8.12
CA VAL A 87 12.68 -23.05 -9.10
C VAL A 87 12.62 -24.15 -10.14
N ASN A 88 11.49 -24.83 -10.25
CA ASN A 88 11.30 -25.94 -11.18
C ASN A 88 10.01 -25.77 -11.99
N GLU A 89 10.13 -25.70 -13.31
CA GLU A 89 8.94 -25.68 -14.19
C GLU A 89 8.21 -27.02 -14.12
N LYS A 90 6.90 -26.96 -13.90
CA LYS A 90 6.04 -28.13 -13.77
C LYS A 90 4.61 -27.76 -14.16
N ASP A 91 3.91 -28.64 -14.86
CA ASP A 91 2.47 -28.52 -15.13
C ASP A 91 2.02 -27.15 -15.69
N GLY A 92 2.86 -26.52 -16.52
CA GLY A 92 2.59 -25.19 -17.11
C GLY A 92 2.80 -24.00 -16.17
N GLY A 93 3.24 -24.24 -14.94
CA GLY A 93 3.64 -23.24 -13.95
C GLY A 93 5.01 -23.56 -13.35
N THR A 94 5.22 -23.11 -12.12
CA THR A 94 6.51 -23.23 -11.42
C THR A 94 6.29 -23.71 -10.00
N GLN A 95 7.01 -24.77 -9.62
CA GLN A 95 7.19 -25.14 -8.23
C GLN A 95 8.34 -24.32 -7.64
N VAL A 96 8.04 -23.54 -6.61
CA VAL A 96 9.04 -22.84 -5.80
C VAL A 96 9.19 -23.61 -4.49
N ARG A 97 10.43 -23.98 -4.16
CA ARG A 97 10.77 -24.63 -2.90
C ARG A 97 11.83 -23.81 -2.17
N LEU A 98 11.62 -23.58 -0.89
CA LEU A 98 12.56 -22.94 0.02
C LEU A 98 13.06 -23.98 1.03
N ASP A 99 14.37 -24.12 1.13
CA ASP A 99 15.06 -24.87 2.18
C ASP A 99 15.91 -23.88 3.00
N HIS A 100 15.52 -23.63 4.25
CA HIS A 100 16.22 -22.74 5.18
C HIS A 100 17.04 -23.58 6.17
N GLU A 101 18.35 -23.56 6.00
CA GLU A 101 19.33 -24.26 6.84
C GLU A 101 19.68 -23.42 8.07
N VAL A 102 19.38 -23.95 9.25
CA VAL A 102 19.66 -23.32 10.55
C VAL A 102 20.52 -24.23 11.44
N PRO A 103 21.27 -23.68 12.42
CA PRO A 103 21.97 -24.49 13.41
C PRO A 103 21.04 -25.47 14.16
N ASN A 104 21.61 -26.58 14.64
CA ASN A 104 20.85 -27.64 15.32
C ASN A 104 21.15 -27.62 16.83
N ASP A 105 20.73 -26.55 17.48
CA ASP A 105 20.74 -26.39 18.95
C ASP A 105 19.36 -25.92 19.44
N ASP A 106 19.19 -25.87 20.76
CA ASP A 106 17.87 -25.60 21.36
C ASP A 106 17.34 -24.19 21.10
N GLU A 107 18.21 -23.19 20.92
CA GLU A 107 17.81 -21.81 20.57
C GLU A 107 17.19 -21.77 19.17
N TRP A 108 17.79 -22.50 18.23
CA TRP A 108 17.32 -22.54 16.84
C TRP A 108 16.10 -23.45 16.62
N LYS A 109 15.84 -24.42 17.50
CA LYS A 109 14.61 -25.26 17.40
C LYS A 109 13.34 -24.44 17.47
N GLN A 110 13.22 -23.55 18.46
CA GLN A 110 12.03 -22.70 18.60
C GLN A 110 11.88 -21.72 17.42
N LYS A 111 13.00 -21.15 16.95
CA LYS A 111 13.02 -20.27 15.76
C LYS A 111 12.60 -21.03 14.48
N SER A 112 12.93 -22.32 14.37
CA SER A 112 12.63 -23.16 13.20
C SER A 112 11.13 -23.31 12.95
N ASP A 113 10.33 -23.52 14.00
CA ASP A 113 8.88 -23.63 13.88
C ASP A 113 8.27 -22.31 13.39
N GLY A 114 8.71 -21.19 13.97
CA GLY A 114 8.32 -19.86 13.51
C GLY A 114 8.71 -19.60 12.05
N PHE A 115 9.92 -19.96 11.63
CA PHE A 115 10.33 -19.82 10.23
C PHE A 115 9.44 -20.61 9.27
N ARG A 116 8.97 -21.80 9.66
CA ARG A 116 8.08 -22.59 8.81
C ARG A 116 6.76 -21.84 8.57
N GLU A 117 6.14 -21.33 9.64
CA GLU A 117 4.90 -20.56 9.54
C GLU A 117 5.09 -19.32 8.66
N TYR A 118 6.15 -18.54 8.92
CA TYR A 118 6.46 -17.36 8.11
C TYR A 118 6.71 -17.68 6.64
N TRP A 119 7.43 -18.77 6.33
CA TRP A 119 7.68 -19.15 4.95
C TRP A 119 6.43 -19.62 4.23
N VAL A 120 5.55 -20.39 4.89
CA VAL A 120 4.27 -20.79 4.31
C VAL A 120 3.42 -19.57 3.98
N GLU A 121 3.27 -18.63 4.92
CA GLU A 121 2.50 -17.39 4.66
C GLU A 121 3.13 -16.51 3.58
N SER A 122 4.46 -16.36 3.60
CA SER A 122 5.16 -15.54 2.62
C SER A 122 5.09 -16.14 1.21
N LEU A 123 5.16 -17.47 1.08
CA LEU A 123 5.00 -18.17 -0.20
C LEU A 123 3.55 -18.13 -0.71
N GLU A 124 2.56 -18.11 0.17
CA GLU A 124 1.18 -17.83 -0.21
C GLU A 124 1.04 -16.41 -0.78
N ASN A 125 1.70 -15.43 -0.17
CA ASN A 125 1.74 -14.07 -0.71
C ASN A 125 2.47 -13.99 -2.05
N LEU A 126 3.61 -14.68 -2.19
CA LEU A 126 4.33 -14.80 -3.46
C LEU A 126 3.41 -15.32 -4.57
N LYS A 127 2.65 -16.39 -4.29
CA LYS A 127 1.67 -16.94 -5.22
C LYS A 127 0.65 -15.89 -5.63
N SER A 128 0.05 -15.18 -4.67
CA SER A 128 -0.93 -14.13 -4.95
C SER A 128 -0.35 -13.02 -5.84
N VAL A 129 0.85 -12.52 -5.51
CA VAL A 129 1.53 -11.47 -6.29
C VAL A 129 1.84 -11.93 -7.70
N LEU A 130 2.36 -13.15 -7.88
CA LEU A 130 2.72 -13.68 -9.20
C LEU A 130 1.50 -14.07 -10.05
N GLU A 131 0.38 -14.44 -9.44
CA GLU A 131 -0.82 -14.89 -10.16
C GLU A 131 -1.83 -13.77 -10.39
N THR A 132 -1.93 -12.80 -9.49
CA THR A 132 -2.97 -11.76 -9.50
C THR A 132 -2.43 -10.35 -9.38
N GLY A 133 -1.18 -10.18 -8.95
CA GLY A 133 -0.59 -8.87 -8.63
C GLY A 133 -0.97 -8.33 -7.25
N ILE A 134 -1.86 -9.00 -6.53
CA ILE A 134 -2.35 -8.55 -5.22
C ILE A 134 -1.37 -8.98 -4.12
N ASP A 135 -0.90 -8.00 -3.35
CA ASP A 135 -0.16 -8.22 -2.11
C ASP A 135 -1.13 -8.48 -0.95
N LEU A 136 -1.14 -9.72 -0.44
CA LEU A 136 -1.95 -10.16 0.68
C LEU A 136 -1.61 -9.44 1.99
N ARG A 137 -0.38 -8.91 2.15
CA ARG A 137 0.00 -8.10 3.32
C ARG A 137 -0.76 -6.77 3.37
N ILE A 138 -1.33 -6.36 2.23
CA ILE A 138 -2.21 -5.19 2.11
C ILE A 138 -3.68 -5.63 2.08
N ALA A 139 -4.03 -6.62 1.25
CA ALA A 139 -5.41 -7.05 1.04
C ALA A 139 -6.04 -7.66 2.30
N ASN A 140 -5.26 -8.40 3.09
CA ASN A 140 -5.71 -9.02 4.32
C ASN A 140 -5.54 -8.11 5.55
N ARG A 141 -5.20 -6.82 5.39
CA ARG A 141 -5.24 -5.89 6.54
C ARG A 141 -6.68 -5.80 7.07
N PRO A 142 -6.89 -5.99 8.38
CA PRO A 142 -8.22 -6.03 8.93
C PRO A 142 -8.86 -4.63 8.91
N LEU A 143 -10.11 -4.56 8.43
CA LEU A 143 -10.96 -3.39 8.50
C LEU A 143 -12.19 -3.70 9.35
N LEU A 144 -12.34 -3.00 10.47
CA LEU A 144 -13.47 -3.19 11.36
C LEU A 144 -14.70 -2.41 10.87
N GLY A 145 -14.47 -1.21 10.31
CA GLY A 145 -15.53 -0.29 9.92
C GLY A 145 -16.16 0.41 11.11
N ILE A 146 -15.34 0.90 12.02
CA ILE A 146 -15.78 1.71 13.17
C ILE A 146 -15.30 3.15 13.02
N VAL A 147 -16.01 4.08 13.65
CA VAL A 147 -15.57 5.45 13.87
C VAL A 147 -15.32 5.61 15.37
N PRO A 148 -14.06 5.52 15.84
CA PRO A 148 -13.72 5.77 17.23
C PRO A 148 -14.18 7.15 17.66
N GLY A 149 -14.68 7.25 18.89
CA GLY A 149 -14.96 8.51 19.55
C GLY A 149 -14.34 8.54 20.94
N ASP A 150 -14.17 9.74 21.48
CA ASP A 150 -13.72 9.92 22.86
C ASP A 150 -14.61 9.13 23.82
N PHE A 151 -14.06 8.63 24.93
CA PHE A 151 -14.83 8.01 26.01
C PHE A 151 -14.40 8.57 27.36
N THR A 152 -15.18 9.52 27.88
CA THR A 152 -14.96 10.20 29.16
C THR A 152 -15.97 9.75 30.21
N GLU A 153 -15.73 10.09 31.48
CA GLU A 153 -16.69 9.82 32.56
C GLU A 153 -18.05 10.51 32.30
N GLU A 154 -18.04 11.72 31.75
CA GLU A 154 -19.26 12.44 31.35
C GLU A 154 -20.05 11.67 30.29
N GLN A 155 -19.37 11.17 29.25
CA GLN A 155 -20.02 10.35 28.22
C GLN A 155 -20.52 9.02 28.79
N ALA A 156 -19.76 8.38 29.68
CA ALA A 156 -20.20 7.16 30.33
C ALA A 156 -21.49 7.39 31.15
N ASN A 157 -21.57 8.49 31.89
CA ASN A 157 -22.77 8.89 32.62
C ASN A 157 -23.95 9.20 31.67
N ALA A 158 -23.71 9.95 30.60
CA ALA A 158 -24.74 10.31 29.62
C ALA A 158 -25.32 9.09 28.89
N LEU A 159 -24.47 8.08 28.61
CA LEU A 159 -24.88 6.83 27.97
C LEU A 159 -25.51 5.83 28.95
N GLY A 160 -25.35 6.02 30.27
CA GLY A 160 -25.82 5.09 31.28
C GLY A 160 -25.09 3.75 31.27
N VAL A 161 -23.83 3.73 30.82
CA VAL A 161 -22.99 2.52 30.83
C VAL A 161 -22.31 2.36 32.20
N PRO A 162 -22.15 1.14 32.73
CA PRO A 162 -21.58 0.91 34.06
C PRO A 162 -20.05 0.95 34.08
N VAL A 163 -19.40 1.19 32.93
CA VAL A 163 -17.95 1.18 32.76
C VAL A 163 -17.38 2.58 32.59
N ARG A 164 -16.11 2.75 32.97
CA ARG A 164 -15.33 3.99 32.81
C ARG A 164 -14.18 3.86 31.80
N GLU A 165 -13.99 2.65 31.29
CA GLU A 165 -12.95 2.32 30.32
C GLU A 165 -13.57 1.59 29.12
N GLY A 166 -13.08 1.89 27.92
CA GLY A 166 -13.50 1.26 26.68
C GLY A 166 -13.35 2.18 25.46
N LEU A 167 -13.73 1.65 24.30
CA LEU A 167 -13.76 2.39 23.04
C LEU A 167 -15.21 2.71 22.66
N ARG A 168 -15.60 3.98 22.80
CA ARG A 168 -16.91 4.46 22.32
C ARG A 168 -16.90 4.59 20.80
N LEU A 169 -18.02 4.24 20.18
CA LEU A 169 -18.23 4.43 18.75
C LEU A 169 -19.02 5.70 18.45
N ASP A 170 -18.48 6.61 17.65
CA ASP A 170 -19.22 7.71 17.03
C ASP A 170 -20.09 7.25 15.86
N GLY A 171 -19.78 6.07 15.32
CA GLY A 171 -20.55 5.42 14.28
C GLY A 171 -19.88 4.16 13.76
N VAL A 172 -20.51 3.56 12.76
CA VAL A 172 -20.00 2.43 12.00
C VAL A 172 -20.00 2.77 10.51
N VAL A 173 -19.08 2.17 9.78
CA VAL A 173 -18.95 2.33 8.33
C VAL A 173 -19.86 1.32 7.64
N GLU A 174 -20.65 1.80 6.68
CA GLU A 174 -21.60 0.98 5.95
C GLU A 174 -20.94 -0.18 5.18
N GLY A 175 -21.59 -1.34 5.19
CA GLY A 175 -21.14 -2.56 4.51
C GLY A 175 -19.95 -3.26 5.14
N ARG A 176 -19.48 -2.81 6.32
CA ARG A 176 -18.30 -3.36 7.02
C ARG A 176 -18.68 -4.24 8.21
N GLY A 177 -17.67 -4.91 8.77
CA GLY A 177 -17.79 -5.89 9.85
C GLY A 177 -18.62 -5.40 11.03
N ALA A 178 -18.32 -4.20 11.53
CA ALA A 178 -19.00 -3.63 12.69
C ALA A 178 -20.51 -3.41 12.44
N GLN A 179 -20.88 -2.86 11.28
CA GLN A 179 -22.30 -2.70 10.93
C GLN A 179 -22.97 -4.07 10.74
N LYS A 180 -22.30 -5.00 10.04
CA LYS A 180 -22.84 -6.35 9.74
C LYS A 180 -23.09 -7.18 11.00
N CYS A 181 -22.27 -7.02 12.05
CA CYS A 181 -22.48 -7.70 13.34
C CYS A 181 -23.43 -6.94 14.29
N GLY A 182 -23.98 -5.79 13.87
CA GLY A 182 -24.99 -5.04 14.61
C GLY A 182 -24.44 -4.04 15.63
N LEU A 183 -23.14 -3.70 15.57
CA LEU A 183 -22.61 -2.55 16.31
C LEU A 183 -23.19 -1.25 15.75
N GLN A 184 -23.34 -0.26 16.61
CA GLN A 184 -23.93 1.02 16.27
C GLN A 184 -23.27 2.18 17.01
N LYS A 185 -23.68 3.41 16.67
CA LYS A 185 -23.28 4.62 17.39
C LYS A 185 -23.62 4.48 18.88
N ASN A 186 -22.70 4.95 19.73
CA ASN A 186 -22.74 4.94 21.19
C ASN A 186 -22.59 3.56 21.86
N ASP A 187 -22.29 2.51 21.11
CA ASP A 187 -21.75 1.29 21.74
C ASP A 187 -20.37 1.58 22.33
N VAL A 188 -20.07 0.96 23.47
CA VAL A 188 -18.77 1.04 24.15
C VAL A 188 -18.13 -0.34 24.18
N ILE A 189 -17.12 -0.56 23.33
CA ILE A 189 -16.39 -1.83 23.28
C ILE A 189 -15.45 -1.91 24.49
N VAL A 190 -15.54 -3.00 25.24
CA VAL A 190 -14.73 -3.25 26.44
C VAL A 190 -13.81 -4.47 26.29
N GLU A 191 -14.10 -5.35 25.35
CA GLU A 191 -13.23 -6.47 25.00
C GLU A 191 -13.27 -6.74 23.50
N PHE A 192 -12.11 -7.09 22.94
CA PHE A 192 -11.96 -7.43 21.54
C PHE A 192 -11.01 -8.62 21.41
N GLY A 193 -11.51 -9.75 20.94
CA GLY A 193 -10.72 -10.96 20.73
C GLY A 193 -10.01 -11.46 21.99
N GLY A 194 -10.69 -11.41 23.15
CA GLY A 194 -10.13 -11.83 24.44
C GLY A 194 -9.22 -10.79 25.12
N LYS A 195 -9.08 -9.59 24.54
CA LYS A 195 -8.24 -8.50 25.10
C LYS A 195 -9.11 -7.34 25.57
N THR A 196 -8.88 -6.89 26.80
CA THR A 196 -9.54 -5.72 27.37
C THR A 196 -9.19 -4.45 26.59
N ILE A 197 -10.20 -3.62 26.33
CA ILE A 197 -10.06 -2.34 25.66
C ILE A 197 -10.18 -1.21 26.69
N GLY A 198 -9.15 -0.37 26.74
CA GLY A 198 -9.10 0.82 27.59
C GLY A 198 -9.44 2.09 26.81
N ASN A 199 -9.29 3.25 27.48
CA ASN A 199 -9.50 4.57 26.86
C ASN A 199 -8.32 5.04 25.99
N ASP A 200 -7.25 4.25 25.93
CA ASP A 200 -6.06 4.55 25.17
C ASP A 200 -6.06 3.84 23.80
N ALA A 201 -5.47 4.50 22.80
CA ALA A 201 -5.36 3.94 21.45
C ALA A 201 -4.50 2.66 21.37
N SER A 202 -3.59 2.45 22.34
CA SER A 202 -2.65 1.33 22.30
C SER A 202 -3.30 0.00 22.66
N SER A 203 -4.26 -0.01 23.58
CA SER A 203 -5.03 -1.20 23.96
C SER A 203 -5.72 -1.81 22.74
N PHE A 204 -6.35 -0.97 21.93
CA PHE A 204 -7.05 -1.38 20.73
C PHE A 204 -6.09 -1.80 19.60
N ALA A 205 -5.00 -1.07 19.39
CA ALA A 205 -3.96 -1.46 18.44
C ALA A 205 -3.38 -2.85 18.78
N ASN A 206 -3.12 -3.11 20.05
CA ASN A 206 -2.67 -4.41 20.55
C ASN A 206 -3.72 -5.51 20.37
N ALA A 207 -5.00 -5.18 20.45
CA ALA A 207 -6.09 -6.13 20.25
C ALA A 207 -6.23 -6.57 18.79
N ILE A 208 -5.95 -5.67 17.85
CA ILE A 208 -6.01 -5.94 16.40
C ILE A 208 -4.70 -6.57 15.88
N ALA A 209 -3.57 -6.37 16.56
CA ALA A 209 -2.27 -6.87 16.13
C ALA A 209 -2.30 -8.39 15.82
N GLY A 210 -1.81 -8.74 14.62
CA GLY A 210 -1.76 -10.11 14.12
C GLY A 210 -3.07 -10.64 13.50
N LYS A 211 -4.17 -9.88 13.56
CA LYS A 211 -5.44 -10.26 12.92
C LYS A 211 -5.45 -9.94 11.43
N LYS A 212 -6.21 -10.74 10.66
CA LYS A 212 -6.37 -10.64 9.21
C LYS A 212 -7.84 -10.38 8.86
N GLY A 213 -8.09 -9.74 7.72
CA GLY A 213 -9.43 -9.65 7.16
C GLY A 213 -9.97 -11.05 6.85
N GLY A 214 -11.20 -11.32 7.28
CA GLY A 214 -11.84 -12.63 7.27
C GLY A 214 -11.84 -13.31 8.65
N ASP A 215 -11.00 -12.87 9.59
CA ASP A 215 -11.00 -13.42 10.95
C ASP A 215 -12.34 -13.16 11.63
N GLN A 216 -12.82 -14.15 12.40
CA GLN A 216 -13.96 -14.02 13.29
C GLN A 216 -13.45 -13.62 14.67
N VAL A 217 -13.89 -12.47 15.19
CA VAL A 217 -13.44 -11.92 16.46
C VAL A 217 -14.65 -11.68 17.36
N GLU A 218 -14.61 -12.20 18.58
CA GLU A 218 -15.58 -11.86 19.61
C GLU A 218 -15.39 -10.42 20.08
N VAL A 219 -16.48 -9.66 20.11
CA VAL A 219 -16.53 -8.28 20.59
C VAL A 219 -17.52 -8.20 21.73
N ILE A 220 -17.04 -7.75 22.89
CA ILE A 220 -17.88 -7.50 24.06
C ILE A 220 -18.02 -6.00 24.24
N TYR A 221 -19.26 -5.53 24.33
CA TYR A 221 -19.57 -4.11 24.40
C TYR A 221 -20.76 -3.83 25.32
N TYR A 222 -20.91 -2.56 25.69
CA TYR A 222 -22.10 -2.06 26.37
C TYR A 222 -22.95 -1.21 25.42
N ARG A 223 -24.27 -1.41 25.51
CA ARG A 223 -25.28 -0.54 24.90
C ARG A 223 -26.22 -0.08 26.00
N GLY A 224 -25.98 1.12 26.52
CA GLY A 224 -26.54 1.53 27.81
C GLY A 224 -26.07 0.61 28.93
N ALA A 225 -26.96 0.21 29.83
CA ALA A 225 -26.60 -0.66 30.95
C ALA A 225 -26.36 -2.14 30.56
N GLU A 226 -26.74 -2.55 29.35
CA GLU A 226 -26.71 -3.95 28.92
C GLU A 226 -25.35 -4.32 28.33
N LYS A 227 -24.73 -5.38 28.87
CA LYS A 227 -23.51 -6.00 28.31
C LYS A 227 -23.90 -6.99 27.21
N LYS A 228 -23.30 -6.85 26.03
CA LYS A 228 -23.58 -7.67 24.84
C LYS A 228 -22.30 -8.27 24.29
N THR A 229 -22.45 -9.39 23.59
CA THR A 229 -21.38 -10.08 22.88
C THR A 229 -21.84 -10.36 21.47
N VAL A 230 -20.98 -10.07 20.49
CA VAL A 230 -21.19 -10.39 19.07
C VAL A 230 -19.92 -10.99 18.49
N ILE A 231 -20.07 -11.83 17.46
CA ILE A 231 -18.94 -12.24 16.63
C ILE A 231 -18.89 -11.32 15.41
N MET A 232 -17.75 -10.67 15.21
CA MET A 232 -17.50 -9.79 14.07
C MET A 232 -16.52 -10.46 13.10
N GLU A 233 -16.92 -10.60 11.85
CA GLU A 233 -15.99 -10.87 10.75
C GLU A 233 -15.25 -9.59 10.38
N LEU A 234 -13.91 -9.59 10.48
CA LEU A 234 -13.09 -8.46 10.05
C LEU A 234 -13.18 -8.32 8.54
N SER A 235 -13.55 -7.15 8.04
CA SER A 235 -13.61 -6.92 6.59
C SER A 235 -12.20 -6.88 5.99
N LYS A 236 -12.04 -7.42 4.78
CA LYS A 236 -10.81 -7.25 3.99
C LYS A 236 -10.74 -5.84 3.40
N ARG A 237 -9.53 -5.40 3.06
CA ARG A 237 -9.35 -4.17 2.29
C ARG A 237 -9.90 -4.38 0.88
N PRO A 238 -10.81 -3.50 0.39
CA PRO A 238 -11.21 -3.53 -1.00
C PRO A 238 -9.98 -3.30 -1.89
N MET A 239 -9.76 -4.22 -2.83
CA MET A 239 -8.66 -4.14 -3.80
C MET A 239 -9.28 -3.79 -5.16
N PRO A 240 -8.82 -2.73 -5.85
CA PRO A 240 -9.31 -2.39 -7.18
C PRO A 240 -9.12 -3.56 -8.16
N GLU A 241 -10.10 -3.77 -9.03
CA GLU A 241 -9.92 -4.63 -10.19
C GLU A 241 -9.07 -3.87 -11.22
N VAL A 242 -8.05 -4.55 -11.75
CA VAL A 242 -7.11 -3.97 -12.70
C VAL A 242 -7.17 -4.80 -13.98
N PRO A 243 -7.40 -4.19 -15.15
CA PRO A 243 -7.26 -4.88 -16.42
C PRO A 243 -5.77 -5.11 -16.72
N PHE A 244 -5.37 -6.34 -17.03
CA PHE A 244 -4.00 -6.68 -17.47
C PHE A 244 -3.79 -6.49 -18.98
N ASP A 245 -4.60 -5.62 -19.58
CA ASP A 245 -4.47 -5.13 -20.95
C ASP A 245 -4.18 -3.62 -20.89
N PRO A 246 -2.99 -3.18 -21.31
CA PRO A 246 -2.61 -1.75 -21.33
C PRO A 246 -3.62 -0.83 -22.03
N ALA A 247 -4.24 -1.27 -23.12
CA ALA A 247 -5.21 -0.45 -23.84
C ALA A 247 -6.53 -0.32 -23.06
N GLU A 248 -6.94 -1.38 -22.39
CA GLU A 248 -8.09 -1.35 -21.49
C GLU A 248 -7.81 -0.47 -20.25
N LEU A 249 -6.62 -0.59 -19.65
CA LEU A 249 -6.20 0.24 -18.53
C LEU A 249 -6.21 1.72 -18.90
N GLU A 250 -5.64 2.08 -20.05
CA GLU A 250 -5.66 3.46 -20.56
C GLU A 250 -7.10 3.95 -20.74
N ARG A 251 -7.98 3.15 -21.35
CA ARG A 251 -9.38 3.54 -21.56
C ARG A 251 -10.10 3.82 -20.24
N GLN A 252 -9.90 2.96 -19.24
CA GLN A 252 -10.49 3.14 -17.92
C GLN A 252 -9.92 4.36 -17.20
N ALA A 253 -8.60 4.56 -17.26
CA ALA A 253 -7.95 5.73 -16.70
C ALA A 253 -8.44 7.03 -17.37
N ARG A 254 -8.52 7.07 -18.70
CA ARG A 254 -9.05 8.20 -19.45
C ARG A 254 -10.47 8.56 -19.03
N ALA A 255 -11.33 7.57 -18.81
CA ALA A 255 -12.70 7.81 -18.34
C ALA A 255 -12.78 8.47 -16.95
N ILE A 256 -11.74 8.34 -16.13
CA ILE A 256 -11.59 9.02 -14.83
C ILE A 256 -10.98 10.41 -15.01
N TYR A 257 -9.92 10.51 -15.82
CA TYR A 257 -9.13 11.74 -15.97
C TYR A 257 -9.84 12.83 -16.77
N GLU A 258 -10.55 12.50 -17.85
CA GLU A 258 -11.17 13.51 -18.72
C GLU A 258 -12.24 14.35 -17.99
N PRO A 259 -13.19 13.77 -17.22
CA PRO A 259 -14.11 14.58 -16.43
C PRO A 259 -13.41 15.46 -15.39
N ALA A 260 -12.38 14.93 -14.72
CA ALA A 260 -11.63 15.68 -13.71
C ALA A 260 -10.87 16.88 -14.32
N LEU A 261 -10.23 16.68 -15.48
CA LEU A 261 -9.58 17.75 -16.23
C LEU A 261 -10.58 18.83 -16.65
N ALA A 262 -11.75 18.43 -17.17
CA ALA A 262 -12.79 19.37 -17.55
C ALA A 262 -13.30 20.20 -16.36
N GLU A 263 -13.42 19.60 -15.17
CA GLU A 263 -13.80 20.33 -13.95
C GLU A 263 -12.72 21.33 -13.50
N VAL A 264 -11.45 20.96 -13.60
CA VAL A 264 -10.33 21.86 -13.31
C VAL A 264 -10.34 23.04 -14.30
N GLU A 265 -10.43 22.77 -15.60
CA GLU A 265 -10.48 23.82 -16.63
C GLU A 265 -11.65 24.78 -16.42
N LYS A 266 -12.84 24.22 -16.14
CA LYS A 266 -14.05 24.98 -15.85
C LYS A 266 -13.89 25.90 -14.63
N ALA A 267 -13.10 25.51 -13.62
CA ALA A 267 -12.88 26.32 -12.43
C ALA A 267 -12.23 27.68 -12.76
N PHE A 268 -11.46 27.78 -13.84
CA PHE A 268 -10.77 29.00 -14.27
C PHE A 268 -11.61 29.88 -15.22
N GLU A 269 -12.80 29.44 -15.66
CA GLU A 269 -13.66 30.22 -16.55
C GLU A 269 -14.04 31.57 -15.93
N GLY A 270 -13.77 32.66 -16.65
CA GLY A 270 -14.09 34.02 -16.21
C GLY A 270 -13.10 34.63 -15.23
N PHE A 271 -11.96 33.98 -14.99
CA PHE A 271 -10.83 34.53 -14.23
C PHE A 271 -9.73 35.04 -15.16
N THR A 272 -8.98 36.04 -14.69
CA THR A 272 -7.78 36.56 -15.36
C THR A 272 -6.51 35.89 -14.84
N ASP A 273 -5.43 35.91 -15.63
CA ASP A 273 -4.12 35.38 -15.20
C ASP A 273 -3.63 35.99 -13.88
N THR A 274 -3.84 37.30 -13.70
CA THR A 274 -3.48 37.99 -12.45
C THR A 274 -4.26 37.46 -11.26
N GLN A 275 -5.55 37.14 -11.42
CA GLN A 275 -6.35 36.55 -10.35
C GLN A 275 -5.92 35.11 -10.06
N ALA A 276 -5.60 34.32 -11.08
CA ALA A 276 -5.14 32.95 -10.89
C ALA A 276 -3.76 32.85 -10.21
N LEU A 277 -2.93 33.89 -10.35
CA LEU A 277 -1.63 34.04 -9.67
C LEU A 277 -1.72 34.75 -8.31
N ALA A 278 -2.89 35.25 -7.91
CA ALA A 278 -3.04 35.91 -6.63
C ALA A 278 -3.07 34.88 -5.49
N HIS A 279 -2.23 35.10 -4.49
CA HIS A 279 -2.22 34.27 -3.29
C HIS A 279 -3.40 34.63 -2.38
N PRO A 280 -4.15 33.63 -1.86
CA PRO A 280 -5.20 33.88 -0.89
C PRO A 280 -4.63 34.45 0.42
N GLU A 281 -3.50 33.90 0.84
CA GLU A 281 -2.73 34.30 2.02
C GLU A 281 -1.22 34.13 1.71
N PRO A 282 -0.30 34.82 2.42
CA PRO A 282 1.13 34.82 2.10
C PRO A 282 1.81 33.44 2.01
N ASN A 283 1.28 32.43 2.71
CA ASN A 283 1.83 31.08 2.76
C ASN A 283 0.94 30.04 2.07
N GLU A 284 -0.18 30.45 1.47
CA GLU A 284 -1.07 29.56 0.74
C GLU A 284 -0.76 29.59 -0.76
N TRP A 285 -0.95 28.44 -1.41
CA TRP A 285 -0.78 28.38 -2.86
C TRP A 285 -1.88 29.14 -3.58
N ASN A 286 -1.49 29.85 -4.64
CA ASN A 286 -2.46 30.34 -5.61
C ASN A 286 -3.00 29.18 -6.49
N ALA A 287 -3.97 29.51 -7.34
CA ALA A 287 -4.64 28.51 -8.15
C ALA A 287 -3.68 27.84 -9.16
N LEU A 288 -2.78 28.60 -9.80
CA LEU A 288 -1.82 28.05 -10.76
C LEU A 288 -0.69 27.25 -10.10
N GLU A 289 -0.30 27.59 -8.87
CA GLU A 289 0.63 26.78 -8.07
C GLU A 289 0.03 25.41 -7.71
N THR A 290 -1.28 25.38 -7.43
CA THR A 290 -1.99 24.13 -7.21
C THR A 290 -2.01 23.28 -8.49
N VAL A 291 -2.24 23.88 -9.67
CA VAL A 291 -2.14 23.17 -10.95
C VAL A 291 -0.71 22.70 -11.25
N ALA A 292 0.31 23.51 -10.92
CA ALA A 292 1.72 23.13 -11.06
C ALA A 292 2.08 21.90 -10.19
N HIS A 293 1.45 21.76 -9.03
CA HIS A 293 1.58 20.55 -8.20
C HIS A 293 0.96 19.32 -8.88
N LEU A 294 -0.21 19.45 -9.52
CA LEU A 294 -0.84 18.37 -10.29
C LEU A 294 0.05 17.92 -11.46
N ILE A 295 0.64 18.86 -12.21
CA ILE A 295 1.62 18.57 -13.27
C ILE A 295 2.81 17.76 -12.74
N SER A 296 3.28 18.09 -11.53
CA SER A 296 4.39 17.38 -10.90
C SER A 296 4.02 15.95 -10.52
N GLY A 297 2.76 15.70 -10.15
CA GLY A 297 2.22 14.36 -9.91
C GLY A 297 2.25 13.49 -11.17
N GLU A 298 1.82 14.01 -12.31
CA GLU A 298 1.86 13.25 -13.58
C GLU A 298 3.29 12.93 -14.03
N ARG A 299 4.23 13.88 -13.87
CA ARG A 299 5.66 13.63 -14.11
C ARG A 299 6.21 12.53 -13.19
N PHE A 300 5.76 12.49 -11.95
CA PHE A 300 6.13 11.44 -11.01
C PHE A 300 5.59 10.08 -11.43
N ASN A 301 4.35 10.01 -11.94
CA ASN A 301 3.77 8.78 -12.49
C ASN A 301 4.65 8.19 -13.61
N ILE A 302 5.11 9.02 -14.54
CA ILE A 302 6.01 8.60 -15.63
C ILE A 302 7.33 8.05 -15.09
N LEU A 303 7.94 8.74 -14.11
CA LEU A 303 9.19 8.30 -13.49
C LEU A 303 9.03 6.92 -12.81
N ILE A 304 7.95 6.75 -12.05
CA ILE A 304 7.65 5.49 -11.37
C ILE A 304 7.40 4.36 -12.38
N LEU A 305 6.58 4.60 -13.41
CA LEU A 305 6.30 3.58 -14.42
C LEU A 305 7.58 3.15 -15.14
N THR A 306 8.44 4.10 -15.49
CA THR A 306 9.74 3.80 -16.12
C THR A 306 10.61 2.93 -15.21
N GLY A 307 10.76 3.31 -13.94
CA GLY A 307 11.52 2.56 -12.93
C GLY A 307 10.94 1.18 -12.60
N LEU A 308 9.63 1.00 -12.79
CA LEU A 308 8.99 -0.31 -12.67
C LEU A 308 9.30 -1.20 -13.87
N ILE A 309 9.21 -0.65 -15.08
CA ILE A 309 9.46 -1.37 -16.34
C ILE A 309 10.91 -1.81 -16.43
N ASP A 310 11.87 -0.93 -16.10
CA ASP A 310 13.30 -1.27 -16.14
C ASP A 310 13.75 -2.13 -14.94
N GLY A 311 12.95 -2.20 -13.88
CA GLY A 311 13.23 -2.95 -12.66
C GLY A 311 14.15 -2.25 -11.66
N TYR A 312 14.43 -0.96 -11.84
CA TYR A 312 15.29 -0.09 -11.01
C TYR A 312 14.50 1.06 -10.37
N GLU A 313 13.39 0.70 -9.72
CA GLU A 313 12.58 1.68 -9.01
C GLU A 313 13.37 2.37 -7.89
N PRO A 314 13.37 3.72 -7.83
CA PRO A 314 13.94 4.46 -6.71
C PRO A 314 13.24 4.10 -5.39
N VAL A 315 14.02 3.87 -4.34
CA VAL A 315 13.50 3.74 -2.98
C VAL A 315 13.59 5.10 -2.29
N ALA A 316 12.48 5.55 -1.71
CA ALA A 316 12.42 6.75 -0.88
C ALA A 316 11.82 6.41 0.48
N ASP A 317 12.30 7.07 1.54
CA ASP A 317 11.80 6.92 2.91
C ASP A 317 10.38 7.51 3.11
N GLY A 318 9.79 8.05 2.04
CA GLY A 318 8.45 8.62 1.99
C GLY A 318 8.23 9.47 0.75
N PHE A 319 7.11 10.19 0.71
CA PHE A 319 6.74 11.09 -0.40
C PHE A 319 7.40 12.48 -0.34
N GLY A 320 8.16 12.76 0.72
CA GLY A 320 8.78 14.07 0.95
C GLY A 320 7.77 15.19 1.18
N THR A 321 8.22 16.43 1.01
CA THR A 321 7.35 17.63 1.04
C THR A 321 7.22 18.22 -0.35
N ASN A 322 6.22 19.08 -0.54
CA ASN A 322 6.11 19.83 -1.78
C ASN A 322 7.21 20.90 -1.84
N VAL A 323 8.21 20.67 -2.70
CA VAL A 323 9.33 21.61 -2.88
C VAL A 323 8.81 22.87 -3.58
N HIS A 324 8.62 23.94 -2.81
CA HIS A 324 8.04 25.20 -3.34
C HIS A 324 8.82 25.74 -4.56
N ALA A 325 10.15 25.61 -4.58
CA ALA A 325 10.96 26.03 -5.73
C ALA A 325 10.61 25.29 -7.04
N GLN A 326 10.22 24.01 -6.97
CA GLN A 326 9.79 23.22 -8.13
C GLN A 326 8.43 23.71 -8.65
N VAL A 327 7.49 23.98 -7.72
CA VAL A 327 6.18 24.56 -8.04
C VAL A 327 6.37 25.92 -8.73
N GLN A 328 7.17 26.81 -8.14
CA GLN A 328 7.52 28.11 -8.70
C GLN A 328 8.18 28.01 -10.09
N ALA A 329 9.09 27.05 -10.28
CA ALA A 329 9.72 26.85 -11.58
C ALA A 329 8.69 26.48 -12.67
N THR A 330 7.71 25.65 -12.33
CA THR A 330 6.62 25.27 -13.24
C THR A 330 5.70 26.45 -13.56
N VAL A 331 5.37 27.29 -12.56
CA VAL A 331 4.61 28.54 -12.77
C VAL A 331 5.37 29.52 -13.65
N LYS A 332 6.67 29.74 -13.40
CA LYS A 332 7.51 30.62 -14.22
C LYS A 332 7.60 30.16 -15.68
N ALA A 333 7.59 28.86 -15.91
CA ALA A 333 7.59 28.29 -17.27
C ALA A 333 6.21 28.36 -17.95
N ASN A 334 5.12 28.49 -17.18
CA ASN A 334 3.74 28.51 -17.67
C ASN A 334 2.96 29.66 -16.99
N PRO A 335 3.28 30.94 -17.29
CA PRO A 335 2.84 32.09 -16.50
C PRO A 335 1.40 32.57 -16.76
N SER A 336 0.55 31.75 -17.38
CA SER A 336 -0.87 32.07 -17.65
C SER A 336 -1.76 30.86 -17.45
N ILE A 337 -3.07 31.10 -17.29
CA ILE A 337 -4.10 30.05 -17.20
C ILE A 337 -3.99 29.11 -18.40
N ASP A 338 -3.98 29.66 -19.62
CA ASP A 338 -3.94 28.87 -20.86
C ASP A 338 -2.67 28.00 -20.95
N LEU A 339 -1.50 28.56 -20.62
CA LEU A 339 -0.25 27.82 -20.67
C LEU A 339 -0.21 26.72 -19.61
N MET A 340 -0.67 27.03 -18.40
CA MET A 340 -0.65 26.10 -17.27
C MET A 340 -1.64 24.94 -17.46
N LEU A 341 -2.88 25.21 -17.85
CA LEU A 341 -3.88 24.17 -18.15
C LEU A 341 -3.46 23.34 -19.37
N GLY A 342 -2.91 23.98 -20.40
CA GLY A 342 -2.32 23.26 -21.53
C GLY A 342 -1.15 22.35 -21.13
N ALA A 343 -0.33 22.76 -20.15
CA ALA A 343 0.75 21.93 -19.63
C ALA A 343 0.23 20.74 -18.81
N LEU A 344 -0.81 20.94 -17.99
CA LEU A 344 -1.49 19.85 -17.28
C LEU A 344 -2.07 18.82 -18.24
N ARG A 345 -2.83 19.28 -19.25
CA ARG A 345 -3.42 18.38 -20.26
C ARG A 345 -2.35 17.57 -20.99
N ARG A 346 -1.24 18.20 -21.39
CA ARG A 346 -0.13 17.47 -22.03
C ARG A 346 0.51 16.43 -21.12
N ALA A 347 0.70 16.73 -19.83
CA ALA A 347 1.28 15.79 -18.88
C ALA A 347 0.37 14.57 -18.63
N VAL A 348 -0.94 14.80 -18.56
CA VAL A 348 -1.92 13.70 -18.48
C VAL A 348 -1.92 12.87 -19.76
N GLU A 349 -1.98 13.51 -20.94
CA GLU A 349 -1.97 12.78 -22.21
C GLU A 349 -0.68 11.97 -22.40
N GLU A 350 0.47 12.49 -22.00
CA GLU A 350 1.73 11.76 -22.02
C GLU A 350 1.67 10.52 -21.10
N THR A 351 1.11 10.67 -19.90
CA THR A 351 0.93 9.56 -18.96
C THR A 351 0.00 8.50 -19.54
N LEU A 352 -1.18 8.87 -20.04
CA LEU A 352 -2.15 7.93 -20.65
C LEU A 352 -1.58 7.26 -21.90
N ALA A 353 -0.88 8.01 -22.77
CA ALA A 353 -0.22 7.44 -23.93
C ALA A 353 0.87 6.44 -23.52
N PHE A 354 1.66 6.75 -22.48
CA PHE A 354 2.66 5.81 -21.97
C PHE A 354 2.01 4.54 -21.39
N VAL A 355 0.87 4.67 -20.70
CA VAL A 355 0.08 3.53 -20.21
C VAL A 355 -0.34 2.60 -21.36
N ALA A 356 -0.89 3.14 -22.45
CA ALA A 356 -1.26 2.34 -23.62
C ALA A 356 -0.05 1.67 -24.31
N LEU A 357 1.15 2.23 -24.13
CA LEU A 357 2.40 1.73 -24.69
C LEU A 357 3.19 0.83 -23.72
N ILE A 358 2.61 0.47 -22.56
CA ILE A 358 3.25 -0.45 -21.63
C ILE A 358 3.60 -1.76 -22.35
N PRO A 359 4.87 -2.21 -22.30
CA PRO A 359 5.29 -3.42 -22.98
C PRO A 359 4.59 -4.68 -22.45
N ALA A 360 4.25 -5.61 -23.35
CA ALA A 360 3.57 -6.85 -22.99
C ALA A 360 4.41 -7.74 -22.04
N GLU A 361 5.74 -7.66 -22.12
CA GLU A 361 6.62 -8.33 -21.18
C GLU A 361 6.51 -7.79 -19.76
N PHE A 362 6.17 -6.51 -19.58
CA PHE A 362 5.99 -5.91 -18.27
C PHE A 362 4.64 -6.26 -17.65
N THR A 363 3.59 -6.48 -18.44
CA THR A 363 2.29 -6.92 -17.90
C THR A 363 2.36 -8.30 -17.23
N ALA A 364 3.36 -9.11 -17.59
CA ALA A 364 3.68 -10.36 -16.90
C ALA A 364 4.24 -10.16 -15.47
N ASN A 365 4.82 -8.98 -15.17
CA ASN A 365 5.24 -8.59 -13.82
C ASN A 365 4.02 -8.11 -13.02
N LYS A 366 3.13 -9.05 -12.67
CA LYS A 366 1.80 -8.70 -12.16
C LYS A 366 1.81 -7.83 -10.92
N GLY A 367 2.75 -8.04 -9.98
CA GLY A 367 2.91 -7.19 -8.79
C GLY A 367 3.17 -5.73 -9.15
N SER A 368 4.22 -5.47 -9.94
CA SER A 368 4.61 -4.12 -10.37
C SER A 368 3.51 -3.46 -11.19
N TYR A 369 2.92 -4.20 -12.14
CA TYR A 369 1.84 -3.72 -12.99
C TYR A 369 0.61 -3.36 -12.16
N TYR A 370 0.15 -4.26 -11.29
CA TYR A 370 -1.02 -4.03 -10.44
C TYR A 370 -0.82 -2.82 -9.53
N ARG A 371 0.36 -2.66 -8.92
CA ARG A 371 0.64 -1.53 -8.02
C ARG A 371 0.51 -0.19 -8.73
N PHE A 372 1.04 -0.07 -9.94
CA PHE A 372 0.92 1.14 -10.74
C PHE A 372 -0.52 1.36 -11.23
N ALA A 373 -1.11 0.34 -11.86
CA ALA A 373 -2.43 0.42 -12.48
C ALA A 373 -3.54 0.67 -11.45
N SER A 374 -3.49 0.02 -10.28
CA SER A 374 -4.46 0.26 -9.21
C SER A 374 -4.38 1.67 -8.65
N GLY A 375 -3.19 2.31 -8.67
CA GLY A 375 -3.01 3.72 -8.32
C GLY A 375 -3.68 4.64 -9.35
N LEU A 376 -3.50 4.36 -10.63
CA LEU A 376 -4.09 5.11 -11.75
C LEU A 376 -5.63 5.05 -11.76
N LEU A 377 -6.21 3.95 -11.28
CA LEU A 377 -7.67 3.72 -11.26
C LEU A 377 -8.36 4.13 -9.96
N GLN A 378 -7.67 4.74 -8.97
CA GLN A 378 -8.33 5.11 -7.72
C GLN A 378 -9.35 6.24 -7.93
N PRO A 379 -10.61 6.08 -7.48
CA PRO A 379 -11.59 7.17 -7.50
C PRO A 379 -11.15 8.33 -6.59
N ASN A 380 -11.46 9.57 -7.00
CA ASN A 380 -11.10 10.81 -6.29
C ASN A 380 -9.58 11.06 -6.15
N PHE A 381 -8.80 10.68 -7.17
CA PHE A 381 -7.37 10.93 -7.17
C PHE A 381 -7.02 12.42 -7.35
N HIS A 382 -5.76 12.71 -7.04
CA HIS A 382 -5.05 14.00 -6.98
C HIS A 382 -5.74 15.21 -7.64
N LEU A 383 -6.11 15.13 -8.92
CA LEU A 383 -6.82 16.19 -9.67
C LEU A 383 -8.10 16.68 -8.96
N THR A 384 -9.00 15.76 -8.63
CA THR A 384 -10.29 16.09 -7.99
C THR A 384 -10.12 16.51 -6.53
N ALA A 385 -9.15 15.94 -5.83
CA ALA A 385 -8.86 16.26 -4.43
C ALA A 385 -8.41 17.72 -4.24
N HIS A 386 -7.77 18.32 -5.24
CA HIS A 386 -7.34 19.73 -5.21
C HIS A 386 -8.33 20.70 -5.87
N LEU A 387 -9.45 20.22 -6.41
CA LEU A 387 -10.41 21.08 -7.10
C LEU A 387 -11.01 22.15 -6.17
N GLU A 388 -11.37 21.78 -4.94
CA GLU A 388 -11.90 22.74 -3.96
C GLU A 388 -10.84 23.73 -3.48
N GLN A 389 -9.57 23.33 -3.41
CA GLN A 389 -8.45 24.24 -3.15
C GLN A 389 -8.31 25.29 -4.27
N ILE A 390 -8.37 24.85 -5.54
CA ILE A 390 -8.33 25.75 -6.71
C ILE A 390 -9.48 26.76 -6.67
N LYS A 391 -10.72 26.27 -6.51
CA LYS A 391 -11.91 27.11 -6.45
C LYS A 391 -11.85 28.12 -5.29
N SER A 392 -11.36 27.68 -4.14
CA SER A 392 -11.23 28.55 -2.95
C SER A 392 -10.22 29.68 -3.20
N ALA A 393 -9.06 29.36 -3.80
CA ALA A 393 -8.05 30.36 -4.12
C ALA A 393 -8.57 31.41 -5.12
N LEU A 394 -9.24 30.95 -6.18
CA LEU A 394 -9.85 31.82 -7.18
C LEU A 394 -10.95 32.71 -6.59
N ALA A 395 -11.80 32.17 -5.70
CA ALA A 395 -12.88 32.91 -5.08
C ALA A 395 -12.39 34.08 -4.21
N VAL A 396 -11.23 33.94 -3.55
CA VAL A 396 -10.58 35.02 -2.80
C VAL A 396 -10.07 36.10 -3.75
N ALA A 397 -9.39 35.70 -4.84
CA ALA A 397 -8.83 36.63 -5.83
C ALA A 397 -9.86 37.42 -6.66
N LYS A 398 -11.13 37.00 -6.65
CA LYS A 398 -12.22 37.71 -7.33
C LYS A 398 -12.71 38.95 -6.56
N LYS A 399 -12.51 38.96 -5.25
CA LYS A 399 -12.88 40.07 -4.36
C LYS A 399 -11.84 41.18 -4.48
#